data_AF-A0AAU2XUM8-F1
#
_entry.id   AF-A0AAU2XUM8-F1
#
_cell.length_a   1.000
_cell.length_b   1.000
_cell.length_c   1.000
_cell.angle_alpha   90.00
_cell.angle_beta   90.00
_cell.angle_gamma   90.00
#
_symmetry.space_group_name_H-M   'P 1'
#
loop_
_entity.id
_entity.type
_entity.pdbx_description
1 polymer ?
#
loop_
_entity_poly.entity_id
_entity_poly.type
_entity_poly.pdbx_seq_one_letter_code
_entity_poly.pdbx_strand_id
1 'polypeptide(L)'
;MTVALMWEARAAEGRGAELLAWARAQELPARPLRRETFRAPQDRVLVITWWDAVYDAELPELPEPDGELVMRAVHRWRFESVPDR
;
A
#
# COMPACT_ATOMS: atom_id res chain seq x y z
N MET A 1 0.54 3.89 19.60
CA MET A 1 0.14 5.00 18.68
C MET A 1 -0.14 4.35 17.34
N THR A 2 -1.01 4.92 16.49
CA THR A 2 -1.38 4.23 15.25
C THR A 2 -0.69 4.84 14.05
N VAL A 3 0.16 4.08 13.37
CA VAL A 3 0.83 4.50 12.14
C VAL A 3 0.10 3.92 10.94
N ALA A 4 -0.24 4.77 9.98
CA ALA A 4 -0.72 4.37 8.67
C ALA A 4 0.44 4.35 7.67
N LEU A 5 0.68 3.21 7.03
CA LEU A 5 1.59 3.08 5.89
C LEU A 5 0.79 3.07 4.61
N MET A 6 1.11 3.99 3.71
CA MET A 6 0.52 4.10 2.40
C MET A 6 1.50 3.58 1.35
N TRP A 7 1.03 2.69 0.50
CA TRP A 7 1.72 2.20 -0.69
C TRP A 7 0.87 2.55 -1.91
N GLU A 8 1.45 3.19 -2.92
CA GLU A 8 0.75 3.57 -4.15
C GLU A 8 1.57 3.19 -5.37
N ALA A 9 0.93 2.54 -6.34
CA ALA A 9 1.55 2.20 -7.61
C ALA A 9 0.62 2.53 -8.79
N ARG A 10 1.24 2.80 -9.93
CA ARG A 10 0.55 2.98 -11.22
C ARG A 10 0.95 1.84 -12.14
N ALA A 11 -0.01 1.03 -12.58
CA ALA A 11 0.25 -0.09 -13.47
C ALA A 11 0.70 0.41 -14.85
N ALA A 12 1.35 -0.46 -15.64
CA ALA A 12 1.43 -0.27 -17.09
C ALA A 12 0.01 -0.12 -17.69
N GLU A 13 -0.10 0.58 -18.82
CA GLU A 13 -1.38 0.91 -19.44
C GLU A 13 -2.26 -0.32 -19.63
N GLY A 14 -3.49 -0.27 -19.08
CA GLY A 14 -4.47 -1.36 -19.16
C GLY A 14 -4.24 -2.50 -18.17
N ARG A 15 -3.15 -2.51 -17.39
CA ARG A 15 -2.82 -3.55 -16.40
C ARG A 15 -3.34 -3.25 -14.99
N GLY A 16 -4.23 -2.27 -14.80
CA GLY A 16 -4.72 -1.88 -13.48
C GLY A 16 -5.39 -3.03 -12.69
N ALA A 17 -6.13 -3.90 -13.37
CA ALA A 17 -6.77 -5.06 -12.74
C ALA A 17 -5.73 -6.10 -12.27
N GLU A 18 -4.67 -6.30 -13.05
CA GLU A 18 -3.58 -7.21 -12.71
C GLU A 18 -2.78 -6.70 -11.51
N LEU A 19 -2.46 -5.40 -11.49
CA LEU A 19 -1.80 -4.77 -10.35
C LEU A 19 -2.66 -4.86 -9.08
N LEU A 20 -3.98 -4.70 -9.20
CA LEU A 20 -4.89 -4.86 -8.07
C LEU A 20 -4.89 -6.30 -7.54
N ALA A 21 -4.96 -7.29 -8.43
CA ALA A 21 -4.91 -8.69 -8.05
C ALA A 21 -3.57 -9.02 -7.38
N TRP A 22 -2.46 -8.57 -7.97
CA TRP A 22 -1.12 -8.71 -7.40
C TRP A 22 -1.03 -8.10 -6.01
N ALA A 23 -1.51 -6.86 -5.82
CA ALA A 23 -1.45 -6.16 -4.54
C ALA A 23 -2.24 -6.91 -3.46
N ARG A 24 -3.44 -7.40 -3.78
CA ARG A 24 -4.28 -8.18 -2.84
C ARG A 24 -3.68 -9.53 -2.48
N ALA A 25 -2.88 -10.13 -3.37
CA ALA A 25 -2.18 -11.39 -3.11
C ALA A 25 -0.94 -11.24 -2.20
N GLN A 26 -0.46 -10.00 -1.98
CA GLN A 26 0.70 -9.78 -1.11
C GLN A 26 0.34 -10.03 0.36
N GLU A 27 0.89 -11.09 0.93
CA GLU A 27 0.85 -11.37 2.35
C GLU A 27 1.94 -10.59 3.09
N LEU A 28 1.60 -10.07 4.27
CA LEU A 28 2.55 -9.39 5.13
C LEU A 28 2.99 -10.34 6.25
N PRO A 29 4.28 -10.32 6.64
CA PRO A 29 4.80 -11.18 7.71
C PRO A 29 4.17 -10.92 9.09
N ALA A 30 3.45 -9.79 9.25
CA ALA A 30 2.59 -9.54 10.39
C ALA A 30 1.24 -8.99 9.91
N ARG A 31 0.19 -9.19 10.72
CA ARG A 31 -1.15 -8.67 10.41
C ARG A 31 -1.28 -7.23 10.91
N PRO A 32 -1.65 -6.26 10.05
CA PRO A 32 -1.99 -4.92 10.49
C PRO A 32 -3.33 -4.91 11.25
N LEU A 33 -3.59 -3.86 12.02
CA LEU A 33 -4.89 -3.60 12.65
C LEU A 33 -6.00 -3.48 11.60
N ARG A 34 -5.66 -2.87 10.46
CA ARG A 34 -6.55 -2.65 9.33
C ARG A 34 -5.73 -2.64 8.05
N ARG A 35 -6.30 -3.18 6.98
CA ARG A 35 -5.79 -3.07 5.62
C ARG A 35 -6.92 -2.68 4.70
N GLU A 36 -6.72 -1.62 3.93
CA GLU A 36 -7.66 -1.17 2.91
C GLU A 36 -6.96 -1.10 1.56
N THR A 37 -7.72 -1.33 0.49
CA THR A 37 -7.20 -1.32 -0.88
C THR A 37 -8.16 -0.58 -1.78
N PHE A 38 -7.63 0.37 -2.54
CA PHE A 38 -8.38 1.27 -3.40
C PHE A 38 -7.84 1.21 -4.82
N ARG A 39 -8.71 1.58 -5.75
CA ARG A 39 -8.37 1.84 -7.15
C ARG A 39 -8.70 3.29 -7.47
N ALA A 40 -7.94 3.89 -8.38
CA ALA A 40 -8.21 5.22 -8.91
C ALA A 40 -7.96 5.24 -10.43
N PRO A 41 -8.39 6.31 -11.15
CA PRO A 41 -8.10 6.45 -12.57
C PRO A 41 -6.61 6.30 -12.90
N GLN A 42 -6.33 6.02 -14.17
CA GLN A 42 -4.97 5.80 -14.70
C GLN A 42 -4.30 4.54 -14.15
N ASP A 43 -5.06 3.46 -13.95
CA ASP A 43 -4.56 2.16 -13.49
C ASP A 43 -3.81 2.23 -12.14
N ARG A 44 -4.29 3.08 -11.24
CA ARG A 44 -3.65 3.31 -9.94
C ARG A 44 -4.25 2.41 -8.86
N VAL A 45 -3.38 1.82 -8.06
CA VAL A 45 -3.73 1.03 -6.88
C VAL A 45 -3.08 1.66 -5.65
N LEU A 46 -3.87 1.76 -4.59
CA LEU A 46 -3.45 2.30 -3.30
C LEU A 46 -3.76 1.26 -2.22
N VAL A 47 -2.79 0.94 -1.38
CA VAL A 47 -2.96 0.10 -0.21
C VAL A 47 -2.56 0.90 1.01
N ILE A 48 -3.43 0.90 2.03
CA ILE A 48 -3.11 1.51 3.32
C ILE A 48 -3.22 0.43 4.40
N THR A 49 -2.21 0.39 5.28
CA THR A 49 -2.18 -0.50 6.45
C THR A 49 -2.02 0.32 7.72
N TRP A 50 -2.70 -0.06 8.80
CA TRP A 50 -2.61 0.59 10.10
C TRP A 50 -1.98 -0.34 11.13
N TRP A 51 -1.07 0.19 11.93
CA TRP A 51 -0.27 -0.57 12.89
C TRP A 51 -0.28 0.12 14.25
N ASP A 52 -0.44 -0.64 15.34
CA ASP A 52 -0.15 -0.12 16.67
C ASP A 52 1.35 -0.21 16.92
N ALA A 53 2.05 0.89 16.65
CA ALA A 53 3.50 0.96 16.71
C ALA A 53 3.96 2.42 16.79
N VAL A 54 5.20 2.67 17.23
CA VAL A 54 5.81 4.00 17.17
C VAL A 54 6.08 4.46 15.72
N TYR A 55 6.16 5.77 15.47
CA TYR A 55 6.22 6.33 14.11
C TYR A 55 7.38 5.78 13.26
N ASP A 56 8.54 5.57 13.88
CA ASP A 56 9.79 5.12 13.26
C ASP A 56 10.01 3.60 13.36
N ALA A 57 9.02 2.84 13.86
CA ALA A 57 9.11 1.39 13.92
C ALA A 57 9.31 0.77 12.53
N GLU A 58 10.17 -0.23 12.44
CA GLU A 58 10.27 -1.09 11.26
C GLU A 58 8.98 -1.91 11.14
N LEU A 59 8.22 -1.65 10.07
CA LEU A 59 6.91 -2.25 9.85
C LEU A 59 6.89 -2.94 8.49
N PRO A 60 6.13 -4.05 8.33
CA PRO A 60 6.01 -4.71 7.05
C PRO A 60 5.34 -3.83 6.00
N GLU A 61 5.92 -3.82 4.80
CA GLU A 61 5.40 -3.08 3.63
C GLU A 61 5.16 -4.01 2.46
N LEU A 62 4.31 -3.57 1.52
CA LEU A 62 4.17 -4.28 0.26
C LEU A 62 5.48 -4.16 -0.55
N PRO A 63 5.92 -5.24 -1.22
CA PRO A 63 7.11 -5.21 -2.05
C PRO A 63 6.93 -4.29 -3.26
N GLU A 64 8.00 -4.12 -4.03
CA GLU A 64 7.88 -3.56 -5.37
C GLU A 64 7.40 -4.64 -6.33
N PRO A 65 6.38 -4.36 -7.17
CA PRO A 65 5.96 -5.26 -8.22
C PRO A 65 7.01 -5.31 -9.33
N ASP A 66 6.91 -6.34 -10.18
CA ASP A 66 7.75 -6.44 -11.36
C ASP A 66 7.68 -5.16 -12.22
N GLY A 67 8.82 -4.73 -12.76
CA GLY A 67 8.94 -3.53 -13.57
C GLY A 67 8.06 -3.53 -14.83
N GLU A 68 7.67 -4.69 -15.35
CA GLU A 68 6.70 -4.76 -16.45
C GLU A 68 5.27 -4.45 -16.01
N LEU A 69 4.94 -4.69 -14.74
CA LEU A 69 3.59 -4.50 -14.19
C LEU A 69 3.30 -3.03 -13.88
N VAL A 70 4.32 -2.22 -13.60
CA VAL A 70 4.19 -0.81 -13.21
C VAL A 70 4.93 0.14 -14.14
N MET A 71 4.38 1.33 -14.37
CA MET A 71 5.07 2.36 -15.19
C MET A 71 6.14 3.13 -14.42
N ARG A 72 6.11 3.06 -13.08
CA ARG A 72 7.02 3.82 -12.21
C ARG A 72 7.20 3.09 -10.89
N ALA A 73 8.27 3.42 -10.19
CA ALA A 73 8.50 2.99 -8.82
C ALA A 73 7.31 3.36 -7.92
N VAL A 74 7.07 2.53 -6.91
CA VAL A 74 5.96 2.71 -5.97
C VAL A 74 6.24 3.88 -5.03
N HIS A 75 5.20 4.61 -4.63
CA HIS A 75 5.30 5.64 -3.61
C HIS A 75 4.97 5.07 -2.24
N ARG A 76 5.73 5.48 -1.21
CA ARG A 76 5.56 5.05 0.18
C ARG A 76 5.52 6.26 1.10
N TRP A 77 4.53 6.30 1.98
CA TRP A 77 4.36 7.39 2.94
C TRP A 77 3.89 6.84 4.29
N ARG A 78 4.35 7.49 5.38
CA ARG A 78 3.95 7.16 6.75
C ARG A 78 3.17 8.32 7.34
N PHE A 79 2.08 8.00 8.04
CA PHE A 79 1.25 8.98 8.71
C PHE A 79 0.96 8.52 10.14
N GLU A 80 0.93 9.47 11.08
CA GLU A 80 0.34 9.22 12.39
C GLU A 80 -1.17 9.42 12.30
N SER A 81 -1.94 8.47 12.85
CA SER A 81 -3.38 8.60 12.95
C SER A 81 -3.73 9.57 14.07
N VAL A 82 -4.43 10.63 13.72
CA VAL A 82 -5.00 11.57 14.69
C VAL A 82 -6.45 11.15 14.93
N PRO A 83 -6.87 10.91 16.19
CA PRO A 83 -8.25 10.57 16.47
C PRO A 83 -9.20 11.71 16.08
N ASP A 84 -10.35 11.37 15.54
CA ASP A 84 -11.46 12.32 15.39
C ASP A 84 -11.92 12.79 16.77
N ARG A 85 -12.43 14.03 16.84
CA ARG A 85 -12.95 14.62 18.08
C ARG A 85 -14.26 14.00 18.53
#